data_AF-A0A6G0IAN4-F1
#
_entry.id   AF-A0A6G0IAN4-F1
#
_cell.length_a   1.000
_cell.length_b   1.000
_cell.length_c   1.000
_cell.angle_alpha   90.00
_cell.angle_beta   90.00
_cell.angle_gamma   90.00
#
_symmetry.space_group_name_H-M   'P 1'
#
loop_
_entity.id
_entity.type
_entity.pdbx_description
1 polymer ?
#
loop_
_entity_poly.entity_id
_entity_poly.type
_entity_poly.pdbx_seq_one_letter_code
_entity_poly.pdbx_strand_id
1 'polypeptide(L)'
;MFPSCCSKPADSGAKRSSIAKLLLGVFVVYTLHTVWLLYGFLNTKPCDGGRGEHCIASYLTARPRLQVNVSLPEETRTNGTLYAVVYVHKAGVSPLEDSREVHYAAQLTTYIAPTHTEGPRDMQKRQSPRSENPVSHWRPHLSITMMSEDFTFNKAGLPSDVRRYMRVSQDGRQMIYLPLLLVNELNFRVRDLMEISSSTVQLPLTVSYEGISLRGFRFWVHLQDVVYSLRQFGEASQKENVDEIKETLVGSNLYLLVLTCARHSSTAHL
;
A
#
# COMPACT_ATOMS: atom_id res chain seq x y z
N MET A 1 -35.20 59.75 46.83
CA MET A 1 -34.69 58.42 47.23
C MET A 1 -35.15 57.45 46.16
N PHE A 2 -34.30 57.13 45.17
CA PHE A 2 -34.65 56.19 44.10
C PHE A 2 -34.18 54.79 44.50
N PRO A 3 -35.05 53.75 44.46
CA PRO A 3 -34.63 52.39 44.77
C PRO A 3 -33.78 51.86 43.61
N SER A 4 -32.54 51.49 43.93
CA SER A 4 -31.62 50.81 43.03
C SER A 4 -32.15 49.41 42.72
N CYS A 5 -32.55 49.17 41.47
CA CYS A 5 -32.83 47.82 40.99
C CYS A 5 -31.50 47.12 40.65
N CYS A 6 -30.97 46.34 41.60
CA CYS A 6 -29.95 45.34 41.28
C CYS A 6 -30.63 44.17 40.56
N SER A 7 -30.41 44.04 39.26
CA SER A 7 -30.72 42.83 38.51
C SER A 7 -29.75 41.72 38.92
N LYS A 8 -30.29 40.67 39.53
CA LYS A 8 -29.57 39.44 39.86
C LYS A 8 -29.25 38.72 38.54
N PRO A 9 -27.98 38.41 38.20
CA PRO A 9 -27.68 37.71 36.97
C PRO A 9 -28.25 36.28 37.06
N ALA A 10 -29.06 35.92 36.06
CA ALA A 10 -29.65 34.59 35.94
C ALA A 10 -28.55 33.54 35.68
N ASP A 11 -28.71 32.40 36.34
CA ASP A 11 -27.90 31.18 36.30
C ASP A 11 -27.78 30.59 34.88
N SER A 12 -26.92 31.21 34.07
CA SER A 12 -26.61 30.80 32.69
C SER A 12 -25.27 30.06 32.57
N GLY A 13 -24.48 30.05 33.65
CA GLY A 13 -23.18 29.36 33.71
C GLY A 13 -23.29 27.84 33.86
N ALA A 14 -24.25 27.36 34.67
CA ALA A 14 -24.40 25.92 34.93
C ALA A 14 -24.86 25.13 33.69
N LYS A 15 -25.81 25.67 32.90
CA LYS A 15 -26.31 25.02 31.68
C LYS A 15 -25.25 24.97 30.57
N ARG A 16 -24.48 26.03 30.37
CA ARG A 16 -23.35 26.05 29.42
C ARG A 16 -22.27 25.04 29.81
N SER A 17 -21.95 24.94 31.11
CA SER A 17 -20.99 23.94 31.62
C SER A 17 -21.47 22.50 31.41
N SER A 18 -22.76 22.23 31.61
CA SER A 18 -23.33 20.89 31.42
C SER A 18 -23.34 20.46 29.95
N ILE A 19 -23.67 21.36 29.02
CA ILE A 19 -23.65 21.07 27.58
C ILE A 19 -22.21 20.85 27.11
N ALA A 20 -21.26 21.68 27.58
CA ALA A 20 -19.84 21.51 27.24
C ALA A 20 -19.28 20.16 27.70
N LYS A 21 -19.65 19.69 28.90
CA LYS A 21 -19.26 18.36 29.40
C LYS A 21 -19.85 17.22 28.56
N LEU A 22 -21.11 17.35 28.12
CA LEU A 22 -21.76 16.35 27.28
C LEU A 22 -21.11 16.29 25.89
N LEU A 23 -20.85 17.45 25.28
CA LEU A 23 -20.14 17.53 23.99
C LEU A 23 -18.72 16.97 24.09
N LEU A 24 -18.00 17.28 25.17
CA LEU A 24 -16.67 16.71 25.42
C LEU A 24 -16.74 15.18 25.58
N GLY A 25 -17.74 14.66 26.29
CA GLY A 25 -17.97 13.23 26.44
C GLY A 25 -18.22 12.53 25.10
N VAL A 26 -19.09 13.09 24.26
CA VAL A 26 -19.37 12.57 22.91
C VAL A 26 -18.10 12.62 22.04
N PHE A 27 -17.33 13.71 22.11
CA PHE A 27 -16.08 13.84 21.37
C PHE A 27 -15.03 12.79 21.78
N VAL A 28 -14.89 12.53 23.08
CA VAL A 28 -13.96 11.51 23.58
C VAL A 28 -14.38 10.11 23.11
N VAL A 29 -15.67 9.77 23.22
CA VAL A 29 -16.20 8.48 22.74
C VAL A 29 -15.99 8.33 21.24
N TYR A 30 -16.28 9.37 20.46
CA TYR A 30 -16.05 9.38 19.02
C TYR A 30 -14.56 9.20 18.68
N THR A 31 -13.67 9.88 19.41
CA THR A 31 -12.22 9.77 19.21
C THR A 31 -11.73 8.36 19.51
N LEU A 32 -12.15 7.77 20.63
CA LEU A 32 -11.81 6.40 21.00
C LEU A 32 -12.32 5.37 19.99
N HIS A 33 -13.57 5.54 19.53
CA HIS A 33 -14.13 4.68 18.49
C HIS A 33 -13.39 4.82 17.16
N THR A 34 -13.02 6.04 16.79
CA THR A 34 -12.24 6.31 15.57
C THR A 34 -10.85 5.69 15.67
N VAL A 35 -10.17 5.82 16.81
CA VAL A 35 -8.87 5.18 17.06
C VAL A 35 -9.00 3.66 16.99
N TRP A 36 -10.05 3.07 17.55
CA TRP A 36 -10.32 1.63 17.46
C TRP A 36 -10.54 1.17 16.00
N LEU A 37 -11.34 1.90 15.22
CA LEU A 37 -11.55 1.60 13.80
C LEU A 37 -10.25 1.74 12.99
N LEU A 38 -9.46 2.78 13.24
CA LEU A 38 -8.15 2.98 12.61
C LEU A 38 -7.18 1.88 13.00
N TYR A 39 -7.18 1.45 14.26
CA TYR A 39 -6.36 0.35 14.73
C TYR A 39 -6.69 -0.95 13.97
N GLY A 40 -7.96 -1.31 13.85
CA GLY A 40 -8.39 -2.49 13.08
C GLY A 40 -8.23 -2.35 11.56
N PHE A 41 -8.05 -1.13 11.06
CA PHE A 41 -7.72 -0.89 9.65
C PHE A 41 -6.21 -1.06 9.39
N LEU A 42 -5.38 -0.59 10.30
CA LEU A 42 -3.92 -0.54 10.15
C LEU A 42 -3.22 -1.78 10.70
N ASN A 43 -3.88 -2.52 11.59
CA ASN A 43 -3.35 -3.74 12.16
C ASN A 43 -4.23 -4.91 11.71
N THR A 44 -3.57 -5.86 11.08
CA THR A 44 -4.17 -7.13 10.67
C THR A 44 -4.05 -8.10 11.83
N LYS A 45 -5.08 -8.93 12.03
CA LYS A 45 -4.98 -9.95 13.08
C LYS A 45 -3.88 -10.94 12.68
N PRO A 46 -2.90 -11.21 13.56
CA PRO A 46 -1.94 -12.26 13.29
C PRO A 46 -2.67 -13.59 13.25
N CYS A 47 -2.33 -14.42 12.27
CA CYS A 47 -2.83 -15.78 12.16
C CYS A 47 -2.41 -16.59 13.41
N ASP A 48 -3.37 -17.04 14.22
CA ASP A 48 -3.09 -17.81 15.45
C ASP A 48 -3.37 -19.30 15.24
N GLY A 49 -2.33 -20.02 14.80
CA GLY A 49 -2.40 -21.47 14.57
C GLY A 49 -2.72 -22.28 15.84
N GLY A 50 -2.59 -21.70 17.05
CA GLY A 50 -2.93 -22.35 18.31
C GLY A 50 -4.44 -22.46 18.59
N ARG A 51 -5.26 -21.65 17.90
CA ARG A 51 -6.73 -21.65 18.03
C ARG A 51 -7.46 -22.54 17.01
N GLY A 52 -6.73 -23.24 16.15
CA GLY A 52 -7.32 -24.06 15.08
C GLY A 52 -7.68 -23.28 13.80
N GLU A 53 -7.22 -22.03 13.67
CA GLU A 53 -7.35 -21.26 12.43
C GLU A 53 -6.47 -21.88 11.32
N HIS A 54 -6.95 -21.84 10.07
CA HIS A 54 -6.22 -22.37 8.92
C HIS A 54 -5.22 -21.34 8.41
N CYS A 55 -4.02 -21.35 8.99
CA CYS A 55 -2.96 -20.40 8.66
C CYS A 55 -2.07 -20.92 7.53
N ILE A 56 -1.59 -20.02 6.67
CA ILE A 56 -0.56 -20.35 5.67
C ILE A 56 0.78 -20.52 6.40
N ALA A 57 1.31 -21.75 6.39
CA ALA A 57 2.63 -22.05 6.90
C ALA A 57 3.68 -21.86 5.80
N SER A 58 4.30 -20.67 5.72
CA SER A 58 5.38 -20.37 4.79
C SER A 58 6.61 -19.81 5.50
N TYR A 59 7.80 -20.09 4.97
CA TYR A 59 9.05 -19.47 5.45
C TYR A 59 8.94 -17.95 5.43
N LEU A 60 8.29 -17.38 4.41
CA LEU A 60 8.10 -15.93 4.31
C LEU A 60 7.14 -15.38 5.38
N THR A 61 6.25 -16.19 5.93
CA THR A 61 5.40 -15.76 7.05
C THR A 61 6.20 -15.69 8.36
N ALA A 62 7.10 -16.65 8.59
CA ALA A 62 7.98 -16.64 9.76
C ALA A 62 9.15 -15.65 9.62
N ARG A 63 9.62 -15.44 8.38
CA ARG A 63 10.73 -14.54 8.02
C ARG A 63 10.33 -13.73 6.78
N PRO A 64 9.73 -12.55 6.97
CA PRO A 64 9.10 -11.77 5.89
C PRO A 64 10.06 -11.17 4.89
N ARG A 65 11.37 -11.49 4.93
CA ARG A 65 12.36 -11.02 3.97
C ARG A 65 13.26 -12.18 3.58
N LEU A 66 13.27 -12.51 2.30
CA LEU A 66 14.16 -13.47 1.68
C LEU A 66 14.99 -12.76 0.62
N GLN A 67 16.31 -12.88 0.68
CA GLN A 67 17.20 -12.34 -0.33
C GLN A 67 17.73 -13.47 -1.20
N VAL A 68 17.62 -13.31 -2.52
CA VAL A 68 18.05 -14.28 -3.51
C VAL A 68 18.85 -13.57 -4.59
N ASN A 69 19.97 -14.14 -5.05
CA ASN A 69 20.70 -13.60 -6.19
C ASN A 69 20.13 -14.18 -7.49
N VAL A 70 19.64 -13.31 -8.36
CA VAL A 70 19.03 -13.68 -9.64
C VAL A 70 20.06 -13.52 -10.74
N SER A 71 20.28 -14.59 -11.50
CA SER A 71 21.10 -14.54 -12.72
C SER A 71 20.32 -13.86 -13.85
N LEU A 72 20.93 -12.86 -14.47
CA LEU A 72 20.33 -12.11 -15.58
C LEU A 72 20.64 -12.79 -16.92
N PRO A 73 19.61 -13.16 -17.71
CA PRO A 73 19.79 -13.60 -19.09
C PRO A 73 20.50 -12.55 -19.95
N GLU A 74 21.09 -12.99 -21.05
CA GLU A 74 21.70 -12.08 -22.02
C GLU A 74 20.68 -11.10 -22.59
N GLU A 75 19.44 -11.55 -22.87
CA GLU A 75 18.41 -10.68 -23.41
C GLU A 75 18.10 -9.52 -22.45
N THR A 76 18.04 -9.79 -21.14
CA THR A 76 17.80 -8.76 -20.10
C THR A 76 18.94 -7.75 -20.03
N ARG A 77 20.18 -8.19 -20.24
CA ARG A 77 21.37 -7.32 -20.26
C ARG A 77 21.42 -6.44 -21.52
N THR A 78 20.78 -6.87 -22.61
CA THR A 78 20.58 -6.08 -23.82
C THR A 78 19.24 -5.35 -23.82
N ASN A 79 18.89 -4.71 -22.72
CA ASN A 79 17.64 -3.96 -22.51
C ASN A 79 16.33 -4.78 -22.64
N GLY A 80 16.40 -6.10 -22.47
CA GLY A 80 15.22 -6.96 -22.37
C GLY A 80 14.45 -6.76 -21.06
N THR A 81 13.25 -7.33 -21.00
CA THR A 81 12.41 -7.29 -19.80
C THR A 81 12.44 -8.61 -19.06
N LEU A 82 12.58 -8.55 -17.73
CA LEU A 82 12.52 -9.73 -16.87
C LEU A 82 11.29 -9.67 -15.97
N TYR A 83 10.61 -10.80 -15.83
CA TYR A 83 9.44 -10.97 -14.97
C TYR A 83 9.72 -12.01 -13.89
N ALA A 84 9.24 -11.74 -12.68
CA ALA A 84 9.05 -12.74 -11.64
C ALA A 84 7.60 -13.22 -11.69
N VAL A 85 7.38 -14.53 -11.76
CA VAL A 85 6.06 -15.12 -11.61
C VAL A 85 5.93 -15.70 -10.21
N VAL A 86 4.98 -15.15 -9.44
CA VAL A 86 4.68 -15.59 -8.08
C VAL A 86 3.49 -16.54 -8.15
N TYR A 87 3.63 -17.75 -7.63
CA TYR A 87 2.56 -18.74 -7.54
C TYR A 87 2.15 -18.96 -6.09
N VAL A 88 0.86 -19.07 -5.86
CA VAL A 88 0.23 -19.47 -4.60
C VAL A 88 -0.57 -20.72 -4.89
N HIS A 89 -0.15 -21.84 -4.31
CA HIS A 89 -0.71 -23.16 -4.62
C HIS A 89 -0.68 -24.05 -3.38
N LYS A 90 -1.36 -25.19 -3.45
CA LYS A 90 -1.40 -26.18 -2.37
C LYS A 90 -0.02 -26.76 -2.10
N ALA A 91 0.34 -26.83 -0.81
CA ALA A 91 1.59 -27.45 -0.38
C ALA A 91 1.67 -28.93 -0.84
N GLY A 92 2.84 -29.31 -1.36
CA GLY A 92 3.12 -30.68 -1.83
C GLY A 92 2.69 -30.99 -3.27
N VAL A 93 2.08 -30.03 -3.98
CA VAL A 93 1.73 -30.16 -5.41
C VAL A 93 2.56 -29.15 -6.21
N SER A 94 2.95 -29.46 -7.44
CA SER A 94 3.61 -28.50 -8.33
C SER A 94 2.65 -27.33 -8.67
N PRO A 95 3.09 -26.06 -8.66
CA PRO A 95 2.25 -24.94 -9.06
C PRO A 95 1.68 -25.06 -10.48
N LEU A 96 2.36 -25.80 -11.36
CA LEU A 96 1.92 -26.01 -12.75
C LEU A 96 0.84 -27.09 -12.89
N GLU A 97 0.68 -27.94 -11.88
CA GLU A 97 -0.29 -29.04 -11.86
C GLU A 97 -1.50 -28.73 -10.96
N ASP A 98 -1.42 -27.66 -10.16
CA ASP A 98 -2.49 -27.26 -9.26
C ASP A 98 -3.55 -26.41 -9.97
N SER A 99 -4.73 -26.99 -10.20
CA SER A 99 -5.90 -26.27 -10.74
C SER A 99 -6.44 -25.15 -9.84
N ARG A 100 -6.00 -25.09 -8.59
CA ARG A 100 -6.39 -24.09 -7.58
C ARG A 100 -5.28 -23.07 -7.31
N GLU A 101 -4.35 -22.93 -8.26
CA GLU A 101 -3.29 -21.94 -8.17
C GLU A 101 -3.79 -20.50 -8.44
N VAL A 102 -3.11 -19.55 -7.80
CA VAL A 102 -3.18 -18.13 -8.14
C VAL A 102 -1.78 -17.65 -8.45
N HIS A 103 -1.60 -17.04 -9.63
CA HIS A 103 -0.33 -16.46 -10.03
C HIS A 103 -0.43 -14.98 -10.36
N TYR A 104 0.71 -14.30 -10.18
CA TYR A 104 0.92 -12.92 -10.59
C TYR A 104 2.29 -12.76 -11.24
N ALA A 105 2.36 -12.04 -12.36
CA ALA A 105 3.61 -11.72 -13.04
C ALA A 105 4.03 -10.28 -12.72
N ALA A 106 5.13 -10.12 -11.99
CA ALA A 106 5.69 -8.83 -11.62
C ALA A 106 6.90 -8.50 -12.48
N GLN A 107 6.92 -7.33 -13.12
CA GLN A 107 8.07 -6.88 -13.90
C GLN A 107 9.21 -6.44 -12.97
N LEU A 108 10.38 -7.07 -13.10
CA LEU A 108 11.59 -6.78 -12.33
C LEU A 108 12.49 -5.72 -12.99
N THR A 109 12.24 -5.40 -14.25
CA THR A 109 13.00 -4.42 -15.02
C THR A 109 12.13 -3.24 -15.41
N THR A 110 12.71 -2.04 -15.48
CA THR A 110 12.01 -0.85 -15.97
C THR A 110 12.92 -0.02 -16.84
N TYR A 111 12.37 0.52 -17.93
CA TYR A 111 13.12 1.39 -18.83
C TYR A 111 13.00 2.85 -18.39
N ILE A 112 14.12 3.56 -18.32
CA ILE A 112 14.15 4.97 -17.93
C ILE A 112 14.93 5.73 -18.99
N ALA A 113 14.26 6.71 -19.60
CA ALA A 113 14.91 7.68 -20.45
C ALA A 113 15.58 8.78 -19.63
N PRO A 114 16.79 9.22 -20.01
CA PRO A 114 17.45 10.32 -19.32
C PRO A 114 16.58 11.57 -19.41
N THR A 115 16.29 12.17 -18.25
CA THR A 115 15.59 13.44 -18.16
C THR A 115 16.55 14.56 -18.56
N HIS A 116 16.28 15.27 -19.65
CA HIS A 116 16.95 16.54 -19.93
C HIS A 116 16.42 17.60 -18.96
N THR A 117 17.07 17.78 -17.82
CA THR A 117 16.89 18.98 -16.99
C THR A 117 17.59 20.15 -17.68
N GLU A 118 16.84 20.96 -18.42
CA GLU A 118 17.27 22.32 -18.80
C GLU A 118 17.24 23.22 -17.55
N GLY A 119 18.24 23.07 -16.69
CA GLY A 119 18.56 24.01 -15.62
C GLY A 119 19.67 24.98 -16.05
N PRO A 120 19.73 26.23 -15.53
CA PRO A 120 20.76 27.19 -15.88
C PRO A 120 22.15 26.62 -15.57
N ARG A 121 23.05 26.72 -16.54
CA ARG A 121 24.44 26.23 -16.47
C ARG A 121 25.19 26.93 -15.32
N ASP A 122 25.33 26.25 -14.19
CA ASP A 122 26.39 26.54 -13.25
C ASP A 122 27.58 25.62 -13.53
N MET A 123 28.67 26.22 -14.02
CA MET A 123 29.96 25.57 -14.17
C MET A 123 30.49 25.23 -12.78
N GLN A 124 30.48 23.95 -12.39
CA GLN A 124 31.62 23.21 -11.79
C GLN A 124 31.13 21.88 -11.14
N LYS A 125 30.96 20.80 -11.91
CA LYS A 125 31.21 19.44 -11.40
C LYS A 125 31.34 18.46 -12.56
N ARG A 126 32.55 17.90 -12.70
CA ARG A 126 32.82 16.69 -13.49
C ARG A 126 31.99 15.55 -12.92
N GLN A 127 30.82 15.31 -13.49
CA GLN A 127 30.21 13.99 -13.50
C GLN A 127 30.40 13.45 -14.92
N SER A 128 30.88 12.21 -15.04
CA SER A 128 31.06 11.49 -16.31
C SER A 128 29.83 11.67 -17.21
N PRO A 129 29.98 11.72 -18.55
CA PRO A 129 28.83 11.84 -19.45
C PRO A 129 27.89 10.67 -19.17
N ARG A 130 26.75 10.97 -18.53
CA ARG A 130 25.68 10.01 -18.32
C ARG A 130 25.21 9.64 -19.71
N SER A 131 25.21 8.34 -20.02
CA SER A 131 24.74 7.81 -21.31
C SER A 131 23.42 8.48 -21.70
N GLU A 132 23.40 9.18 -22.84
CA GLU A 132 22.18 9.74 -23.45
C GLU A 132 21.18 8.65 -23.86
N ASN A 133 21.62 7.40 -23.91
CA ASN A 133 20.77 6.28 -24.29
C ASN A 133 19.97 5.79 -23.09
N PRO A 134 18.67 5.51 -23.27
CA PRO A 134 17.84 4.96 -22.22
C PRO A 134 18.32 3.56 -21.81
N VAL A 135 18.37 3.30 -20.50
CA VAL A 135 18.95 2.08 -19.91
C VAL A 135 17.91 1.33 -19.09
N SER A 136 17.96 0.00 -19.14
CA SER A 136 17.17 -0.86 -18.27
C SER A 136 17.66 -0.83 -16.84
N HIS A 137 16.72 -0.68 -15.91
CA HIS A 137 16.99 -0.67 -14.48
C HIS A 137 16.31 -1.86 -13.80
N TRP A 138 16.99 -2.42 -12.81
CA TRP A 138 16.57 -3.51 -11.95
C TRP A 138 15.79 -3.03 -10.73
N ARG A 139 14.74 -3.77 -10.37
CA ARG A 139 13.95 -3.59 -9.15
C ARG A 139 14.41 -4.62 -8.11
N PRO A 140 15.14 -4.20 -7.06
CA PRO A 140 15.74 -5.13 -6.11
C PRO A 140 14.79 -5.63 -5.03
N HIS A 141 13.56 -5.15 -4.94
CA HIS A 141 12.57 -5.67 -3.99
C HIS A 141 11.35 -6.22 -4.72
N LEU A 142 10.69 -7.22 -4.13
CA LEU A 142 9.42 -7.76 -4.58
C LEU A 142 8.53 -7.93 -3.36
N SER A 143 7.59 -7.00 -3.16
CA SER A 143 6.69 -7.02 -2.01
C SER A 143 5.38 -7.70 -2.36
N ILE A 144 5.20 -8.89 -1.79
CA ILE A 144 4.05 -9.74 -1.97
C ILE A 144 3.12 -9.55 -0.78
N THR A 145 1.90 -9.14 -1.03
CA THR A 145 0.85 -8.98 -0.02
C THR A 145 -0.27 -9.97 -0.30
N MET A 146 -0.66 -10.74 0.71
CA MET A 146 -1.72 -11.72 0.58
C MET A 146 -2.77 -11.52 1.67
N MET A 147 -4.01 -11.81 1.34
CA MET A 147 -5.06 -11.74 2.34
C MET A 147 -4.94 -12.87 3.37
N SER A 148 -4.97 -12.52 4.66
CA SER A 148 -4.69 -13.45 5.77
C SER A 148 -5.86 -13.68 6.73
N GLU A 149 -6.97 -12.98 6.54
CA GLU A 149 -8.17 -13.09 7.38
C GLU A 149 -9.29 -13.82 6.62
N ASP A 150 -10.17 -14.54 7.31
CA ASP A 150 -11.34 -15.11 6.65
C ASP A 150 -12.39 -14.03 6.36
N PHE A 151 -12.98 -14.05 5.17
CA PHE A 151 -14.18 -13.27 4.85
C PHE A 151 -15.24 -14.14 4.16
N THR A 152 -16.48 -13.72 4.29
CA THR A 152 -17.59 -14.28 3.55
C THR A 152 -18.28 -13.18 2.76
N PHE A 153 -18.36 -13.34 1.45
CA PHE A 153 -19.22 -12.50 0.62
C PHE A 153 -20.52 -13.21 0.31
N ASN A 154 -21.64 -12.50 0.43
CA ASN A 154 -22.85 -12.90 -0.27
C ASN A 154 -22.61 -12.69 -1.77
N LYS A 155 -23.05 -13.62 -2.63
CA LYS A 155 -22.86 -13.54 -4.10
C LYS A 155 -23.40 -12.23 -4.70
N ALA A 156 -24.44 -11.64 -4.10
CA ALA A 156 -24.99 -10.34 -4.47
C ALA A 156 -24.25 -9.13 -3.86
N GLY A 157 -23.43 -9.35 -2.83
CA GLY A 157 -22.73 -8.33 -2.07
C GLY A 157 -21.24 -8.19 -2.42
N LEU A 158 -20.75 -8.85 -3.46
CA LEU A 158 -19.35 -8.75 -3.88
C LEU A 158 -19.10 -7.41 -4.61
N PRO A 159 -18.31 -6.49 -4.04
CA PRO A 159 -18.02 -5.22 -4.67
C PRO A 159 -17.16 -5.40 -5.94
N SER A 160 -17.36 -4.53 -6.94
CA SER A 160 -16.70 -4.64 -8.24
C SER A 160 -15.17 -4.50 -8.17
N ASP A 161 -14.66 -3.75 -7.19
CA ASP A 161 -13.22 -3.50 -6.99
C ASP A 161 -12.44 -4.79 -6.66
N VAL A 162 -13.02 -5.70 -5.88
CA VAL A 162 -12.37 -6.96 -5.49
C VAL A 162 -12.52 -8.03 -6.57
N ARG A 163 -13.58 -7.94 -7.39
CA ARG A 163 -13.95 -8.95 -8.38
C ARG A 163 -12.82 -9.27 -9.37
N ARG A 164 -12.01 -8.27 -9.76
CA ARG A 164 -10.88 -8.44 -10.70
C ARG A 164 -9.72 -9.26 -10.13
N TYR A 165 -9.60 -9.35 -8.81
CA TYR A 165 -8.55 -10.11 -8.12
C TYR A 165 -9.04 -11.48 -7.64
N MET A 166 -10.35 -11.67 -7.62
CA MET A 166 -10.99 -12.84 -7.06
C MET A 166 -11.09 -13.96 -8.08
N ARG A 167 -10.43 -15.09 -7.79
CA ARG A 167 -10.65 -16.35 -8.49
C ARG A 167 -11.50 -17.27 -7.63
N VAL A 168 -12.35 -18.06 -8.28
CA VAL A 168 -13.20 -19.05 -7.61
C VAL A 168 -12.82 -20.44 -8.07
N SER A 169 -12.82 -21.38 -7.14
CA SER A 169 -12.71 -22.81 -7.42
C SER A 169 -13.92 -23.54 -6.85
N GLN A 170 -14.34 -24.58 -7.54
CA GLN A 170 -15.39 -25.47 -7.05
C GLN A 170 -14.75 -26.62 -6.27
N ASP A 171 -15.17 -26.76 -5.01
CA ASP A 171 -14.83 -27.91 -4.18
C ASP A 171 -16.10 -28.69 -3.85
N GLY A 172 -16.43 -29.63 -4.75
CA GLY A 172 -17.69 -30.37 -4.69
C GLY A 172 -18.91 -29.46 -4.84
N ARG A 173 -19.63 -29.22 -3.74
CA ARG A 173 -20.84 -28.35 -3.71
C ARG A 173 -20.56 -26.93 -3.21
N GLN A 174 -19.35 -26.66 -2.70
CA GLN A 174 -19.00 -25.36 -2.15
C GLN A 174 -18.18 -24.56 -3.16
N MET A 175 -18.53 -23.29 -3.35
CA MET A 175 -17.72 -22.33 -4.10
C MET A 175 -16.73 -21.69 -3.12
N ILE A 176 -15.44 -21.91 -3.34
CA ILE A 176 -14.37 -21.38 -2.49
C ILE A 176 -13.62 -20.32 -3.28
N TYR A 177 -13.34 -19.19 -2.65
CA TYR A 177 -12.48 -18.15 -3.22
C TYR A 177 -11.03 -18.53 -3.02
N LEU A 178 -10.22 -18.40 -4.07
CA LEU A 178 -8.78 -18.56 -3.95
C LEU A 178 -8.16 -17.33 -3.26
N PRO A 179 -6.98 -17.48 -2.62
CA PRO A 179 -6.31 -16.38 -1.92
C PRO A 179 -6.14 -15.15 -2.82
N LEU A 180 -6.50 -13.98 -2.30
CA LEU A 180 -6.30 -12.70 -2.98
C LEU A 180 -4.83 -12.28 -2.81
N LEU A 181 -4.14 -12.12 -3.94
CA LEU A 181 -2.74 -11.73 -4.03
C LEU A 181 -2.61 -10.32 -4.61
N LEU A 182 -1.76 -9.50 -4.01
CA LEU A 182 -1.37 -8.19 -4.50
C LEU A 182 0.15 -8.08 -4.50
N VAL A 183 0.75 -7.62 -5.60
CA VAL A 183 2.16 -7.22 -5.61
C VAL A 183 2.20 -5.70 -5.51
N ASN A 184 2.91 -5.19 -4.51
CA ASN A 184 2.94 -3.75 -4.26
C ASN A 184 3.93 -3.06 -5.21
N GLU A 185 3.41 -2.58 -6.35
CA GLU A 185 4.19 -1.81 -7.33
C GLU A 185 4.42 -0.34 -6.91
N LEU A 186 3.75 0.14 -5.86
CA LEU A 186 3.85 1.52 -5.37
C LEU A 186 5.05 1.73 -4.44
N ASN A 187 5.58 0.66 -3.84
CA ASN A 187 6.70 0.73 -2.90
C ASN A 187 8.06 1.05 -3.56
N PHE A 188 8.12 1.12 -4.90
CA PHE A 188 9.37 1.35 -5.62
C PHE A 188 9.53 2.81 -6.03
N ARG A 189 10.68 3.37 -5.66
CA ARG A 189 11.15 4.68 -6.10
C ARG A 189 12.17 4.50 -7.21
N VAL A 190 12.29 5.50 -8.08
CA VAL A 190 13.31 5.51 -9.14
C VAL A 190 14.72 5.43 -8.54
N ARG A 191 14.93 6.02 -7.36
CA ARG A 191 16.23 6.03 -6.66
C ARG A 191 16.67 4.66 -6.11
N ASP A 192 15.73 3.73 -5.93
CA ASP A 192 16.01 2.39 -5.42
C ASP A 192 16.34 1.40 -6.55
N LEU A 193 16.24 1.84 -7.80
CA LEU A 193 16.52 1.04 -8.97
C LEU A 193 18.02 0.95 -9.23
N MET A 194 18.48 -0.22 -9.67
CA MET A 194 19.89 -0.45 -10.01
C MET A 194 20.07 -0.49 -11.52
N GLU A 195 21.02 0.24 -12.07
CA GLU A 195 21.29 0.21 -13.52
C GLU A 195 21.81 -1.18 -13.94
N ILE A 196 21.27 -1.72 -15.04
CA ILE A 196 21.72 -3.00 -15.60
C ILE A 196 22.73 -2.69 -16.71
N SER A 197 23.98 -3.08 -16.47
CA SER A 197 25.02 -3.07 -17.52
C SER A 197 25.10 -4.42 -18.24
N SER A 198 25.72 -4.43 -19.42
CA SER A 198 26.01 -5.66 -20.18
C SER A 198 26.89 -6.66 -19.42
N SER A 199 27.70 -6.18 -18.46
CA SER A 199 28.58 -6.98 -17.60
C SER A 199 27.92 -7.51 -16.33
N THR A 200 26.70 -7.06 -16.01
CA THR A 200 26.01 -7.44 -14.76
C THR A 200 25.36 -8.81 -14.90
N VAL A 201 26.00 -9.85 -14.37
CA VAL A 201 25.51 -11.25 -14.49
C VAL A 201 24.49 -11.61 -13.40
N GLN A 202 24.61 -11.07 -12.19
CA GLN A 202 23.74 -11.38 -11.07
C GLN A 202 23.33 -10.12 -10.33
N LEU A 203 22.07 -10.04 -9.89
CA LEU A 203 21.56 -8.97 -9.05
C LEU A 203 20.75 -9.51 -7.87
N PRO A 204 20.80 -8.84 -6.70
CA PRO A 204 20.02 -9.26 -5.54
C PRO A 204 18.54 -8.92 -5.73
N LEU A 205 17.69 -9.85 -5.32
CA LEU A 205 16.25 -9.70 -5.21
C LEU A 205 15.82 -9.99 -3.77
N THR A 206 15.26 -8.99 -3.11
CA THR A 206 14.65 -9.10 -1.78
C THR A 206 13.16 -9.31 -1.92
N VAL A 207 12.70 -10.53 -1.70
CA VAL A 207 11.28 -10.87 -1.66
C VAL A 207 10.76 -10.64 -0.25
N SER A 208 9.68 -9.86 -0.12
CA SER A 208 9.01 -9.63 1.16
C SER A 208 7.57 -10.12 1.15
N TYR A 209 7.08 -10.58 2.30
CA TYR A 209 5.70 -11.05 2.47
C TYR A 209 4.99 -10.29 3.58
N GLU A 210 3.74 -9.90 3.33
CA GLU A 210 2.88 -9.24 4.30
C GLU A 210 1.44 -9.76 4.20
N GLY A 211 0.81 -10.02 5.35
CA GLY A 211 -0.60 -10.39 5.44
C GLY A 211 -1.50 -9.16 5.55
N ILE A 212 -2.61 -9.13 4.80
CA ILE A 212 -3.56 -8.01 4.80
C ILE A 212 -5.00 -8.42 5.14
N SER A 213 -5.75 -7.51 5.76
CA SER A 213 -7.20 -7.62 5.95
C SER A 213 -7.95 -7.22 4.68
N LEU A 214 -9.22 -7.62 4.56
CA LEU A 214 -10.05 -7.23 3.41
C LEU A 214 -10.18 -5.70 3.28
N ARG A 215 -10.24 -4.98 4.41
CA ARG A 215 -10.35 -3.51 4.40
C ARG A 215 -9.09 -2.87 3.86
N GLY A 216 -7.92 -3.34 4.31
CA GLY A 216 -6.63 -2.90 3.80
C GLY A 216 -6.46 -3.24 2.33
N PHE A 217 -6.88 -4.44 1.91
CA PHE A 217 -6.83 -4.85 0.50
C PHE A 217 -7.61 -3.89 -0.40
N ARG A 218 -8.87 -3.59 -0.06
CA ARG A 218 -9.71 -2.65 -0.82
C ARG A 218 -9.09 -1.26 -0.89
N PHE A 219 -8.52 -0.79 0.23
CA PHE A 219 -7.82 0.49 0.27
C PHE A 219 -6.63 0.53 -0.68
N TRP A 220 -5.78 -0.51 -0.68
CA TRP A 220 -4.63 -0.56 -1.58
C TRP A 220 -5.04 -0.61 -3.05
N VAL A 221 -6.08 -1.36 -3.40
CA VAL A 221 -6.64 -1.38 -4.77
C VAL A 221 -7.06 0.03 -5.18
N HIS A 222 -7.84 0.72 -4.34
CA HIS A 222 -8.25 2.09 -4.63
C HIS A 222 -7.08 3.08 -4.69
N LEU A 223 -6.10 2.94 -3.80
CA LEU A 223 -4.91 3.78 -3.80
C LEU A 223 -4.10 3.60 -5.08
N GLN A 224 -3.95 2.35 -5.54
CA GLN A 224 -3.29 2.04 -6.81
C GLN A 224 -4.03 2.66 -8.00
N ASP A 225 -5.36 2.59 -8.03
CA ASP A 225 -6.17 3.20 -9.09
C ASP A 225 -6.03 4.75 -9.06
N VAL A 226 -5.99 5.37 -7.88
CA VAL A 226 -5.74 6.82 -7.73
C VAL A 226 -4.36 7.20 -8.23
N VAL A 227 -3.31 6.49 -7.82
CA VAL A 227 -1.93 6.78 -8.27
C VAL A 227 -1.81 6.56 -9.78
N TYR A 228 -2.43 5.51 -10.33
CA TYR A 228 -2.43 5.27 -11.76
C TYR A 228 -3.12 6.40 -12.53
N SER A 229 -4.29 6.82 -12.08
CA SER A 229 -5.03 7.97 -12.63
C SER A 229 -4.18 9.26 -12.57
N LEU A 230 -3.58 9.57 -11.43
CA LEU A 230 -2.70 10.74 -11.28
C LEU A 230 -1.50 10.71 -12.23
N ARG A 231 -0.93 9.53 -12.49
CA ARG A 231 0.14 9.39 -13.50
C ARG A 231 -0.36 9.75 -14.90
N GLN A 232 -1.52 9.25 -15.30
CA GLN A 232 -2.10 9.56 -16.61
C GLN A 232 -2.41 11.06 -16.77
N PHE A 233 -2.88 11.72 -15.71
CA PHE A 233 -3.11 13.17 -15.73
C PHE A 233 -1.81 14.00 -15.68
N GLY A 234 -0.72 13.44 -15.15
CA GLY A 234 0.60 14.08 -15.01
C GLY A 234 1.61 13.75 -16.12
N GLU A 235 1.24 12.98 -17.14
CA GLU A 235 2.15 12.44 -18.16
C GLU A 235 2.72 13.47 -19.17
N ALA A 236 2.40 14.76 -19.04
CA ALA A 236 3.00 15.79 -19.89
C ALA A 236 4.40 16.25 -19.43
N SER A 237 4.69 16.21 -18.13
CA SER A 237 5.99 16.63 -17.57
C SER A 237 6.15 16.02 -16.18
N GLN A 238 7.30 15.39 -15.88
CA GLN A 238 7.78 15.11 -14.51
C GLN A 238 7.40 13.74 -13.90
N LYS A 239 8.09 12.68 -14.34
CA LYS A 239 8.17 11.36 -13.65
C LYS A 239 8.71 11.48 -12.21
N GLU A 240 9.35 12.60 -11.88
CA GLU A 240 9.89 12.94 -10.57
C GLU A 240 8.81 13.30 -9.53
N ASN A 241 7.72 13.99 -9.93
CA ASN A 241 6.63 14.34 -9.01
C ASN A 241 5.82 13.11 -8.57
N VAL A 242 5.78 12.07 -9.41
CA VAL A 242 5.06 10.83 -9.10
C VAL A 242 5.69 10.11 -7.92
N ASP A 243 7.01 10.14 -7.78
CA ASP A 243 7.69 9.51 -6.65
C ASP A 243 7.49 10.29 -5.34
N GLU A 244 7.35 11.61 -5.40
CA GLU A 244 6.96 12.44 -4.24
C GLU A 244 5.49 12.19 -3.83
N ILE A 245 4.59 12.04 -4.80
CA ILE A 245 3.19 11.67 -4.55
C ILE A 245 3.10 10.27 -3.93
N LYS A 246 3.88 9.30 -4.43
CA LYS A 246 3.97 7.98 -3.77
C LYS A 246 4.52 8.09 -2.35
N GLU A 247 5.55 8.90 -2.13
CA GLU A 247 6.14 9.08 -0.80
C GLU A 247 5.17 9.72 0.19
N THR A 248 4.42 10.73 -0.23
CA THR A 248 3.37 11.33 0.60
C THR A 248 2.22 10.36 0.86
N LEU A 249 1.84 9.51 -0.11
CA LEU A 249 0.73 8.57 0.06
C LEU A 249 1.09 7.30 0.84
N VAL A 250 2.28 6.75 0.61
CA VAL A 250 2.77 5.49 1.22
C VAL A 250 3.52 5.77 2.53
N GLY A 251 4.30 6.86 2.58
CA GLY A 251 5.15 7.24 3.71
C GLY A 251 4.45 8.09 4.75
N SER A 252 3.31 8.72 4.43
CA SER A 252 2.46 9.26 5.47
C SER A 252 1.91 8.10 6.27
N ASN A 253 2.37 7.99 7.52
CA ASN A 253 1.70 7.18 8.50
C ASN A 253 0.23 7.61 8.48
N LEU A 254 -0.69 6.77 7.98
CA LEU A 254 -2.08 7.17 7.72
C LEU A 254 -2.70 7.83 8.97
N TYR A 255 -2.25 7.39 10.15
CA TYR A 255 -2.48 8.04 11.44
C TYR A 255 -2.21 9.55 11.45
N LEU A 256 -1.07 10.03 10.93
CA LEU A 256 -0.71 11.46 10.90
C LEU A 256 -1.61 12.25 9.94
N LEU A 257 -1.97 11.71 8.77
CA LEU A 257 -2.91 12.36 7.86
C LEU A 257 -4.29 12.48 8.50
N VAL A 258 -4.80 11.40 9.09
CA VAL A 258 -6.10 11.40 9.77
C VAL A 258 -6.08 12.33 10.99
N LEU A 259 -5.00 12.33 11.79
CA LEU A 259 -4.83 13.25 12.92
C LEU A 259 -4.74 14.72 12.46
N THR A 260 -4.12 14.98 11.31
CA THR A 260 -4.04 16.34 10.75
C THR A 260 -5.40 16.81 10.27
N CYS A 261 -6.16 15.97 9.57
CA CYS A 261 -7.54 16.27 9.18
C CYS A 261 -8.45 16.48 10.39
N ALA A 262 -8.33 15.64 11.44
CA ALA A 262 -9.08 15.79 12.67
C ALA A 262 -8.72 17.08 13.42
N ARG A 263 -7.44 17.45 13.46
CA ARG A 263 -6.97 18.70 14.05
C ARG A 263 -7.47 19.92 13.28
N HIS A 264 -7.46 19.86 11.95
CA HIS A 264 -7.93 20.94 11.09
C HIS A 264 -9.45 21.13 11.14
N SER A 265 -10.22 20.05 11.31
CA SER A 265 -11.66 20.10 11.56
C SER A 265 -11.98 20.70 12.94
N SER A 266 -11.13 20.46 13.94
CA SER A 266 -11.28 21.02 15.28
C SER A 266 -10.93 22.51 15.36
N THR A 267 -10.05 23.03 14.49
CA THR A 267 -9.72 24.46 14.40
C THR A 267 -10.70 25.27 13.56
N ALA A 268 -11.55 24.62 12.75
CA ALA A 268 -12.61 25.30 11.98
C ALA A 268 -13.88 25.57 12.82
N HIS A 269 -13.93 25.09 14.07
CA HIS A 269 -15.07 25.22 14.99
C HIS A 269 -14.76 26.01 16.28
N LEU A 270 -13.63 26.72 16.32
CA LEU A 270 -13.29 27.71 17.35
C LEU A 270 -13.22 29.10 16.71
#